data_AF-A0A8B8NTM8-F1
#
_entry.id   AF-A0A8B8NTM8-F1
#
_cell.length_a   1.000
_cell.length_b   1.000
_cell.length_c   1.000
_cell.angle_alpha   90.00
_cell.angle_beta   90.00
_cell.angle_gamma   90.00
#
_symmetry.space_group_name_H-M   'P 1'
#
loop_
_entity.id
_entity.type
_entity.pdbx_description
1 polymer ?
#
loop_
_entity_poly.entity_id
_entity_poly.type
_entity_poly.pdbx_seq_one_letter_code
_entity_poly.pdbx_strand_id
1 'polypeptide(L)'
;MQRLNSVLRQGQKAIVDLGLLTVLRSEIAHELSSNRFQNDQIGDLGDFVVDWDAPESEDVLLRRKCESGEEVAVSALLGPQMYGGEGMFPREVLMKVCFKKPGFNSILQFDCGVCSGTDSGSELHLRGAYYLPSPALLHHSLYKGPLFSTLDHHLQDKLKEYLVAKGIGRGLTDFLLSYLHRKEQNQYVSWLQKLESMLATNV
;
A
#
# COMPACT_ATOMS: atom_id res chain seq x y z
N MET A 1 -28.55 -43.74 -16.43
CA MET A 1 -28.86 -42.30 -16.35
C MET A 1 -27.74 -41.43 -15.74
N GLN A 2 -26.82 -41.95 -14.90
CA GLN A 2 -25.76 -41.11 -14.28
C GLN A 2 -24.73 -40.50 -15.26
N ARG A 3 -24.40 -41.16 -16.38
CA ARG A 3 -23.42 -40.67 -17.38
C ARG A 3 -23.88 -39.50 -18.25
N LEU A 4 -25.18 -39.29 -18.41
CA LEU A 4 -25.73 -38.17 -19.20
C LEU A 4 -25.74 -36.87 -18.39
N ASN A 5 -25.93 -36.97 -17.07
CA ASN A 5 -25.88 -35.83 -16.16
C ASN A 5 -24.46 -35.25 -16.02
N SER A 6 -23.41 -36.10 -16.09
CA SER A 6 -22.03 -35.63 -16.11
C SER A 6 -21.70 -34.88 -17.40
N VAL A 7 -22.16 -35.37 -18.56
CA VAL A 7 -21.94 -34.74 -19.87
C VAL A 7 -22.69 -33.41 -19.98
N LEU A 8 -23.94 -33.34 -19.51
CA LEU A 8 -24.71 -32.08 -19.46
C LEU A 8 -24.07 -31.05 -18.51
N ARG A 9 -23.57 -31.49 -17.35
CA ARG A 9 -22.78 -30.61 -16.46
C ARG A 9 -21.50 -30.14 -17.13
N GLN A 10 -20.81 -30.99 -17.88
CA GLN A 10 -19.59 -30.63 -18.59
C GLN A 10 -19.86 -29.67 -19.74
N GLY A 11 -20.96 -29.84 -20.46
CA GLY A 11 -21.41 -28.92 -21.51
C GLY A 11 -21.86 -27.57 -20.96
N GLN A 12 -22.62 -27.54 -19.86
CA GLN A 12 -22.98 -26.30 -19.16
C GLN A 12 -21.75 -25.60 -18.58
N LYS A 13 -20.84 -26.37 -17.98
CA LYS A 13 -19.56 -25.86 -17.47
C LYS A 13 -18.72 -25.26 -18.60
N ALA A 14 -18.58 -25.94 -19.74
CA ALA A 14 -17.85 -25.43 -20.91
C ALA A 14 -18.47 -24.16 -21.53
N ILE A 15 -19.81 -24.06 -21.58
CA ILE A 15 -20.50 -22.86 -22.08
C ILE A 15 -20.34 -21.68 -21.12
N VAL A 16 -20.44 -21.92 -19.80
CA VAL A 16 -20.20 -20.90 -18.77
C VAL A 16 -18.72 -20.50 -18.73
N ASP A 17 -17.81 -21.45 -18.87
CA ASP A 17 -16.36 -21.24 -18.92
C ASP A 17 -15.98 -20.43 -20.17
N LEU A 18 -16.61 -20.66 -21.33
CA LEU A 18 -16.40 -19.83 -22.53
C LEU A 18 -16.87 -18.38 -22.33
N GLY A 19 -18.04 -18.19 -21.70
CA GLY A 19 -18.57 -16.87 -21.40
C GLY A 19 -17.66 -16.12 -20.42
N LEU A 20 -17.22 -16.78 -19.35
CA LEU A 20 -16.35 -16.20 -18.34
C LEU A 20 -14.93 -15.93 -18.89
N LEU A 21 -14.36 -16.83 -19.70
CA LEU A 21 -13.09 -16.58 -20.40
C LEU A 21 -13.17 -15.35 -21.32
N THR A 22 -14.30 -15.16 -22.01
CA THR A 22 -14.52 -13.98 -22.85
C THR A 22 -14.54 -12.70 -22.01
N VAL A 23 -15.24 -12.72 -20.88
CA VAL A 23 -15.29 -11.58 -19.95
C VAL A 23 -13.91 -11.27 -19.37
N LEU A 24 -13.16 -12.29 -18.91
CA LEU A 24 -11.81 -12.09 -18.38
C LEU A 24 -10.87 -11.50 -19.43
N ARG A 25 -10.92 -11.99 -20.66
CA ARG A 25 -10.11 -11.45 -21.76
C ARG A 25 -10.48 -10.01 -22.09
N SER A 26 -11.77 -9.67 -22.09
CA SER A 26 -12.20 -8.27 -22.30
C SER A 26 -11.75 -7.36 -21.16
N GLU A 27 -11.82 -7.84 -19.91
CA GLU A 27 -11.38 -7.07 -18.74
C GLU A 27 -9.87 -6.84 -18.74
N ILE A 28 -9.08 -7.89 -18.99
CA ILE A 28 -7.61 -7.78 -19.11
C ILE A 28 -7.25 -6.79 -20.23
N ALA A 29 -7.90 -6.87 -21.39
CA ALA A 29 -7.67 -5.94 -22.48
C ALA A 29 -8.05 -4.50 -22.10
N HIS A 30 -9.17 -4.32 -21.39
CA HIS A 30 -9.60 -3.02 -20.88
C HIS A 30 -8.54 -2.44 -19.93
N GLU A 31 -8.13 -3.18 -18.91
CA GLU A 31 -7.17 -2.72 -17.91
C GLU A 31 -5.77 -2.43 -18.49
N LEU A 32 -5.33 -3.19 -19.49
CA LEU A 32 -4.05 -2.94 -20.18
C LEU A 32 -4.11 -1.68 -21.07
N SER A 33 -5.26 -1.41 -21.68
CA SER A 33 -5.47 -0.25 -22.56
C SER A 33 -5.77 1.04 -21.80
N SER A 34 -6.39 0.93 -20.62
CA SER A 34 -6.94 2.04 -19.83
C SER A 34 -6.34 2.11 -18.43
N ASN A 35 -5.03 1.86 -18.30
CA ASN A 35 -4.38 1.91 -17.00
C ASN A 35 -4.31 3.35 -16.47
N ARG A 36 -5.09 3.61 -15.42
CA ARG A 36 -5.23 4.94 -14.79
C ARG A 36 -3.92 5.50 -14.21
N PHE A 37 -2.92 4.65 -13.96
CA PHE A 37 -1.66 5.01 -13.29
C PHE A 37 -0.44 5.03 -14.23
N GLN A 38 -0.63 4.93 -15.56
CA GLN A 38 0.48 4.84 -16.53
C GLN A 38 1.30 6.13 -16.67
N ASN A 39 0.69 7.29 -16.46
CA ASN A 39 1.30 8.60 -16.72
C ASN A 39 1.66 9.39 -15.46
N ASP A 40 1.52 8.80 -14.28
CA ASP A 40 1.82 9.49 -13.04
C ASP A 40 3.32 9.67 -12.87
N GLN A 41 3.73 10.91 -12.60
CA GLN A 41 5.06 11.18 -12.11
C GLN A 41 5.22 10.43 -10.79
N ILE A 42 6.05 9.40 -10.81
CA ILE A 42 6.48 8.70 -9.62
C ILE A 42 7.18 9.75 -8.76
N GLY A 43 6.68 10.00 -7.55
CA GLY A 43 7.32 10.92 -6.62
C GLY A 43 8.77 10.55 -6.34
N ASP A 44 9.51 11.45 -5.70
CA ASP A 44 10.92 11.21 -5.40
C ASP A 44 11.09 10.32 -4.16
N LEU A 45 11.84 9.23 -4.33
CA LEU A 45 12.21 8.32 -3.25
C LEU A 45 13.29 8.94 -2.34
N GLY A 46 14.01 9.94 -2.84
CA GLY A 46 15.13 10.57 -2.15
C GLY A 46 16.20 9.55 -1.77
N ASP A 47 16.65 9.60 -0.52
CA ASP A 47 17.67 8.69 0.02
C ASP A 47 17.13 7.33 0.50
N PHE A 48 15.83 7.06 0.33
CA PHE A 48 15.26 5.77 0.71
C PHE A 48 15.57 4.70 -0.33
N VAL A 49 15.78 3.47 0.14
CA VAL A 49 15.93 2.29 -0.71
C VAL A 49 14.79 1.33 -0.39
N VAL A 50 14.23 0.71 -1.43
CA VAL A 50 13.25 -0.37 -1.26
C VAL A 50 13.98 -1.60 -0.71
N ASP A 51 13.70 -1.94 0.55
CA ASP A 51 14.31 -3.08 1.24
C ASP A 51 13.51 -4.36 0.99
N TRP A 52 12.19 -4.24 0.89
CA TRP A 52 11.30 -5.37 0.63
C TRP A 52 10.06 -4.94 -0.16
N ASP A 53 9.76 -5.71 -1.21
CA ASP A 53 8.59 -5.51 -2.07
C ASP A 53 8.22 -6.82 -2.77
N ALA A 54 7.59 -7.74 -2.03
CA ALA A 54 7.19 -9.02 -2.60
C ALA A 54 5.96 -8.85 -3.53
N PRO A 55 5.91 -9.55 -4.68
CA PRO A 55 4.78 -9.46 -5.62
C PRO A 55 3.49 -10.05 -5.05
N GLU A 56 3.57 -11.00 -4.11
CA GLU A 56 2.41 -11.52 -3.38
C GLU A 56 1.97 -10.69 -2.17
N SER A 57 2.75 -9.68 -1.75
CA SER A 57 2.37 -8.86 -0.60
C SER A 57 1.73 -7.55 -1.00
N GLU A 58 0.92 -7.02 -0.10
CA GLU A 58 0.29 -5.71 -0.22
C GLU A 58 1.19 -4.57 0.26
N ASP A 59 2.12 -4.85 1.17
CA ASP A 59 3.01 -3.84 1.75
C ASP A 59 4.32 -3.66 0.98
N VAL A 60 4.97 -2.54 1.25
CA VAL A 60 6.34 -2.19 0.82
C VAL A 60 7.13 -1.70 2.03
N LEU A 61 8.40 -2.08 2.11
CA LEU A 61 9.32 -1.62 3.15
C LEU A 61 10.43 -0.79 2.52
N LEU A 62 10.51 0.47 2.91
CA LEU A 62 11.60 1.37 2.57
C LEU A 62 12.54 1.53 3.76
N ARG A 63 13.84 1.58 3.50
CA ARG A 63 14.86 1.78 4.53
C ARG A 63 15.83 2.87 4.11
N ARG A 64 16.22 3.69 5.07
CA ARG A 64 17.31 4.65 4.92
C ARG A 64 18.23 4.58 6.13
N LYS A 65 19.53 4.60 5.89
CA LYS A 65 20.55 4.78 6.94
C LYS A 65 21.14 6.17 6.79
N CYS A 66 21.05 6.99 7.82
CA CYS A 66 21.64 8.31 7.84
C CYS A 66 23.14 8.23 8.21
N GLU A 67 23.92 9.20 7.76
CA GLU A 67 25.35 9.32 8.10
C GLU A 67 25.59 9.43 9.62
N SER A 68 24.60 9.93 10.36
CA SER A 68 24.58 9.98 11.83
C SER A 68 24.50 8.60 12.51
N GLY A 69 24.31 7.51 11.76
CA GLY A 69 24.06 6.17 12.29
C GLY A 69 22.60 5.91 12.68
N GLU A 70 21.70 6.86 12.44
CA GLU A 70 20.26 6.69 12.62
C GLU A 70 19.67 5.84 11.48
N GLU A 71 18.83 4.86 11.83
CA GLU A 71 18.12 4.02 10.87
C GLU A 71 16.64 4.41 10.83
N VAL A 72 16.12 4.61 9.63
CA VAL A 72 14.71 4.93 9.38
C VAL A 72 14.11 3.83 8.50
N ALA A 73 12.98 3.29 8.92
CA ALA A 73 12.21 2.31 8.16
C ALA A 73 10.77 2.81 7.97
N VAL A 74 10.25 2.67 6.75
CA VAL A 74 8.87 3.03 6.40
C VAL A 74 8.20 1.81 5.82
N SER A 75 7.23 1.25 6.53
CA SER A 75 6.36 0.19 6.01
C SER A 75 5.03 0.82 5.61
N ALA A 76 4.59 0.58 4.37
CA ALA A 76 3.40 1.21 3.82
C ALA A 76 2.54 0.22 3.04
N LEU A 77 1.21 0.40 3.09
CA LEU A 77 0.21 -0.39 2.37
C LEU A 77 -1.01 0.46 2.04
N LEU A 78 -1.87 -0.01 1.13
CA LEU A 78 -3.14 0.66 0.84
C LEU A 78 -4.16 0.43 1.94
N GLY A 79 -4.78 1.51 2.41
CA GLY A 79 -5.90 1.45 3.33
C GLY A 79 -7.16 0.85 2.69
N PRO A 80 -8.24 0.70 3.47
CA PRO A 80 -9.50 0.18 2.98
C PRO A 80 -10.09 1.08 1.88
N GLN A 81 -10.92 0.49 1.00
CA GLN A 81 -11.66 1.25 0.00
C GLN A 81 -12.60 2.25 0.69
N MET A 82 -12.36 3.54 0.46
CA MET A 82 -13.24 4.60 0.95
C MET A 82 -14.34 4.84 -0.10
N TYR A 83 -15.62 4.75 0.30
CA TYR A 83 -16.75 5.11 -0.56
C TYR A 83 -16.82 6.63 -0.69
N GLY A 84 -16.82 7.14 -1.92
CA GLY A 84 -16.93 8.59 -2.19
C GLY A 84 -15.60 9.33 -2.30
N GLY A 85 -14.46 8.63 -2.42
CA GLY A 85 -13.19 9.26 -2.78
C GLY A 85 -13.22 9.76 -4.21
N GLU A 86 -13.50 11.05 -4.41
CA GLU A 86 -13.27 11.72 -5.69
C GLU A 86 -11.77 12.04 -5.81
N GLY A 87 -11.09 11.42 -6.78
CA GLY A 87 -9.66 11.64 -7.01
C GLY A 87 -8.98 10.48 -7.75
N MET A 88 -7.76 10.71 -8.21
CA MET A 88 -6.93 9.72 -8.91
C MET A 88 -6.53 8.54 -8.00
N PHE A 89 -6.36 8.82 -6.71
CA PHE A 89 -6.05 7.83 -5.68
C PHE A 89 -7.23 7.71 -4.70
N PRO A 90 -8.11 6.72 -4.89
CA PRO A 90 -9.33 6.60 -4.10
C PRO A 90 -9.09 6.05 -2.68
N ARG A 91 -7.89 5.53 -2.42
CA ARG A 91 -7.50 4.96 -1.12
C ARG A 91 -6.36 5.77 -0.53
N GLU A 92 -6.40 5.93 0.79
CA GLU A 92 -5.25 6.45 1.51
C GLU A 92 -4.16 5.38 1.60
N VAL A 93 -2.90 5.80 1.65
CA VAL A 93 -1.79 4.93 2.03
C VAL A 93 -1.65 4.99 3.55
N LEU A 94 -1.69 3.84 4.19
CA LEU A 94 -1.37 3.69 5.61
C LEU A 94 0.11 3.36 5.72
N MET A 95 0.85 4.14 6.50
CA MET A 95 2.27 3.88 6.72
C MET A 95 2.67 3.95 8.19
N LYS A 96 3.65 3.13 8.53
CA LYS A 96 4.33 3.09 9.82
C LYS A 96 5.77 3.53 9.62
N VAL A 97 6.16 4.62 10.27
CA VAL A 97 7.50 5.18 10.21
C VAL A 97 8.22 4.88 11.51
N CYS A 98 9.31 4.12 11.46
CA CYS A 98 10.11 3.71 12.60
C CYS A 98 11.48 4.37 12.56
N PHE A 99 11.88 4.97 13.67
CA PHE A 99 13.19 5.57 13.88
C PHE A 99 13.96 4.80 14.95
N LYS A 100 15.22 4.45 14.64
CA LYS A 100 16.15 3.86 15.59
C LYS A 100 17.42 4.70 15.65
N LYS A 101 17.71 5.21 16.84
CA LYS A 101 18.94 5.99 17.09
C LYS A 101 20.15 5.07 17.27
N PRO A 102 21.35 5.52 16.87
CA PRO A 102 22.58 4.75 17.07
C PRO A 102 22.82 4.51 18.56
N GLY A 103 23.16 3.27 18.92
CA GLY A 103 23.41 2.87 20.32
C GLY A 103 22.15 2.65 21.17
N PHE A 104 20.95 2.85 20.61
CA PHE A 104 19.68 2.56 21.30
C PHE A 104 18.97 1.36 20.66
N ASN A 105 18.37 0.53 21.51
CA ASN A 105 17.48 -0.55 21.08
C ASN A 105 16.01 -0.11 20.98
N SER A 106 15.70 1.09 21.47
CA SER A 106 14.35 1.63 21.40
C SER A 106 14.01 2.17 20.02
N ILE A 107 12.74 2.08 19.65
CA ILE A 107 12.19 2.57 18.39
C ILE A 107 11.16 3.66 18.70
N LEU A 108 11.22 4.75 17.96
CA LEU A 108 10.13 5.73 17.89
C LEU A 108 9.30 5.43 16.64
N GLN A 109 8.03 5.07 16.81
CA GLN A 109 7.12 4.72 15.72
C GLN A 109 6.06 5.81 15.55
N PHE A 110 5.77 6.17 14.30
CA PHE A 110 4.64 7.01 13.93
C PHE A 110 3.70 6.21 13.05
N ASP A 111 2.40 6.32 13.33
CA ASP A 111 1.35 5.81 12.45
C ASP A 111 0.82 7.01 11.65
N CYS A 112 0.90 6.90 10.33
CA CYS A 112 0.56 7.98 9.41
C CYS A 112 -0.41 7.49 8.33
N GLY A 113 -1.25 8.41 7.85
CA GLY A 113 -2.06 8.25 6.65
C GLY A 113 -1.64 9.26 5.60
N VAL A 114 -1.68 8.86 4.33
CA VAL A 114 -1.38 9.72 3.19
C VAL A 114 -2.56 9.69 2.23
N CYS A 115 -3.13 10.85 1.96
CA CYS A 115 -4.25 11.02 1.04
C CYS A 115 -3.82 11.81 -0.19
N SER A 116 -4.51 11.66 -1.32
CA SER A 116 -4.39 12.60 -2.42
C SER A 116 -5.03 13.93 -2.02
N GLY A 117 -4.25 15.01 -2.01
CA GLY A 117 -4.80 16.36 -1.88
C GLY A 117 -5.53 16.78 -3.15
N THR A 118 -6.45 17.73 -3.03
CA THR A 118 -7.29 18.19 -4.14
C THR A 118 -6.53 19.00 -5.19
N ASP A 119 -5.56 19.83 -4.79
CA ASP A 119 -4.83 20.75 -5.70
C ASP A 119 -3.32 20.89 -5.41
N SER A 120 -2.76 20.14 -4.45
CA SER A 120 -1.40 20.40 -3.94
C SER A 120 -0.49 19.19 -3.83
N GLY A 121 -0.89 18.01 -4.32
CA GLY A 121 -0.18 16.73 -4.14
C GLY A 121 -0.61 16.00 -2.87
N SER A 122 0.15 15.00 -2.41
CA SER A 122 -0.17 14.21 -1.22
C SER A 122 -0.30 15.03 0.08
N GLU A 123 -1.21 14.62 0.96
CA GLU A 123 -1.35 15.17 2.29
C GLU A 123 -1.01 14.12 3.35
N LEU A 124 -0.06 14.47 4.23
CA LEU A 124 0.37 13.62 5.34
C LEU A 124 -0.40 13.96 6.63
N HIS A 125 -1.06 12.94 7.19
CA HIS A 125 -1.76 12.98 8.47
C HIS A 125 -1.11 12.03 9.49
N LEU A 126 -0.88 12.54 10.69
CA LEU A 126 -0.40 11.75 11.82
C LEU A 126 -1.59 11.20 12.61
N ARG A 127 -1.59 9.90 12.88
CA ARG A 127 -2.62 9.20 13.67
C ARG A 127 -2.15 8.87 15.08
N GLY A 128 -0.83 8.69 15.24
CA GLY A 128 -0.24 8.34 16.53
C GLY A 128 1.28 8.39 16.52
N ALA A 129 1.85 8.52 17.72
CA ALA A 129 3.27 8.47 17.96
C ALA A 129 3.53 7.59 19.19
N TYR A 130 4.42 6.61 19.07
CA TYR A 130 4.62 5.54 20.03
C TYR A 130 6.11 5.38 20.32
N TYR A 131 6.44 5.26 21.60
CA TYR A 131 7.78 4.86 22.02
C TYR A 131 7.78 3.37 22.34
N LEU A 132 8.65 2.62 21.65
CA LEU A 132 8.87 1.20 21.85
C LEU A 132 10.23 1.01 22.53
N PRO A 133 10.28 0.63 23.82
CA PRO A 133 11.54 0.47 24.54
C PRO A 133 12.45 -0.62 23.96
N SER A 134 11.85 -1.63 23.32
CA SER A 134 12.57 -2.73 22.67
C SER A 134 11.76 -3.26 21.47
N PRO A 135 12.42 -3.72 20.38
CA PRO A 135 11.72 -4.25 19.21
C PRO A 135 11.01 -5.58 19.49
N ALA A 136 11.42 -6.29 20.54
CA ALA A 136 10.85 -7.58 20.94
C ALA A 136 9.52 -7.45 21.70
N LEU A 137 9.13 -6.23 22.11
CA LEU A 137 7.97 -5.98 22.97
C LEU A 137 6.72 -5.52 22.18
N LEU A 138 6.54 -5.95 20.92
CA LEU A 138 5.36 -5.64 20.09
C LEU A 138 4.01 -6.17 20.66
N HIS A 139 3.98 -6.57 21.93
CA HIS A 139 2.80 -7.03 22.66
C HIS A 139 1.81 -5.90 22.98
N HIS A 140 0.54 -6.30 23.10
CA HIS A 140 -0.64 -5.44 23.22
C HIS A 140 -0.72 -4.59 24.51
N SER A 141 0.26 -4.69 25.41
CA SER A 141 0.25 -4.03 26.72
C SER A 141 1.15 -2.79 26.82
N LEU A 142 1.83 -2.39 25.74
CA LEU A 142 2.63 -1.16 25.76
C LEU A 142 1.76 0.08 25.70
N TYR A 143 2.15 1.10 26.46
CA TYR A 143 1.49 2.40 26.42
C TYR A 143 1.59 3.00 25.03
N LYS A 144 0.42 3.25 24.42
CA LYS A 144 0.29 3.73 23.04
C LYS A 144 0.29 5.27 22.94
N GLY A 145 0.65 6.00 23.99
CA GLY A 145 0.46 7.44 23.98
C GLY A 145 -1.01 7.85 24.11
N PRO A 146 -1.28 9.15 24.25
CA PRO A 146 -2.63 9.69 24.13
C PRO A 146 -3.10 9.65 22.67
N LEU A 147 -4.40 9.91 22.46
CA LEU A 147 -4.93 10.13 21.11
C LEU A 147 -4.23 11.32 20.47
N PHE A 148 -3.71 11.17 19.26
CA PHE A 148 -2.93 12.22 18.60
C PHE A 148 -3.73 13.53 18.45
N SER A 149 -5.02 13.43 18.16
CA SER A 149 -5.93 14.57 18.04
C SER A 149 -6.11 15.36 19.35
N THR A 150 -5.78 14.77 20.50
CA THR A 150 -5.87 15.43 21.82
C THR A 150 -4.57 16.13 22.22
N LEU A 151 -3.49 15.95 21.45
CA LEU A 151 -2.23 16.65 21.68
C LEU A 151 -2.40 18.14 21.36
N ASP A 152 -1.58 18.97 22.00
CA ASP A 152 -1.49 20.39 21.66
C ASP A 152 -1.14 20.60 20.18
N HIS A 153 -1.79 21.56 19.53
CA HIS A 153 -1.62 21.81 18.09
C HIS A 153 -0.17 22.13 17.70
N HIS A 154 0.53 22.91 18.53
CA HIS A 154 1.93 23.24 18.26
C HIS A 154 2.82 22.00 18.32
N LEU A 155 2.53 21.07 19.25
CA LEU A 155 3.23 19.78 19.30
C LEU A 155 2.94 18.93 18.07
N GLN A 156 1.69 18.87 17.60
CA GLN A 156 1.32 18.14 16.38
C GLN A 156 2.11 18.68 15.17
N ASP A 157 2.18 20.00 15.02
CA ASP A 157 2.93 20.64 13.94
C ASP A 157 4.43 20.32 14.02
N LYS A 158 5.02 20.35 15.21
CA LYS A 158 6.45 20.02 15.40
C LYS A 158 6.78 18.56 15.10
N LEU A 159 5.86 17.63 15.39
CA LEU A 159 6.03 16.23 15.00
C LEU A 159 5.95 16.05 13.47
N LYS A 160 5.08 16.79 12.79
CA LYS A 160 5.01 16.80 11.33
C LYS A 160 6.28 17.39 10.70
N GLU A 161 6.75 18.54 11.20
CA GLU A 161 8.02 19.14 10.79
C GLU A 161 9.20 18.19 10.99
N TYR A 162 9.23 17.44 12.12
CA TYR A 162 10.26 16.44 12.38
C TYR A 162 10.28 15.34 11.32
N LEU A 163 9.13 14.80 10.94
CA LEU A 163 9.03 13.78 9.89
C LEU A 163 9.52 14.31 8.53
N VAL A 164 9.11 15.53 8.16
CA VAL A 164 9.54 16.18 6.92
C VAL A 164 11.05 16.41 6.89
N ALA A 165 11.64 16.90 8.00
CA ALA A 165 13.09 17.07 8.13
C ALA A 165 13.85 15.73 8.05
N LYS A 166 13.18 14.62 8.37
CA LYS A 166 13.68 13.26 8.17
C LYS A 166 13.33 12.72 6.78
N GLY A 167 13.03 13.55 5.79
CA GLY A 167 12.76 13.12 4.42
C GLY A 167 11.44 12.37 4.23
N ILE A 168 10.56 12.32 5.24
CA ILE A 168 9.16 11.90 5.08
C ILE A 168 8.36 13.12 4.60
N GLY A 169 8.76 13.63 3.45
CA GLY A 169 8.16 14.80 2.81
C GLY A 169 7.26 14.43 1.64
N ARG A 170 6.79 15.46 0.93
CA ARG A 170 5.89 15.34 -0.22
C ARG A 170 6.39 14.37 -1.30
N GLY A 171 7.68 14.39 -1.62
CA GLY A 171 8.26 13.50 -2.63
C GLY A 171 8.03 12.02 -2.31
N LEU A 172 8.33 11.62 -1.07
CA LEU A 172 8.14 10.25 -0.61
C LEU A 172 6.66 9.86 -0.53
N THR A 173 5.81 10.77 -0.05
CA THR A 173 4.38 10.49 0.09
C THR A 173 3.67 10.42 -1.27
N ASP A 174 4.07 11.25 -2.24
CA ASP A 174 3.62 11.15 -3.64
C ASP A 174 4.14 9.84 -4.28
N PHE A 175 5.40 9.47 -4.02
CA PHE A 175 5.95 8.19 -4.45
C PHE A 175 5.10 7.02 -3.94
N LEU A 176 4.83 6.98 -2.63
CA LEU A 176 4.09 5.88 -2.01
C LEU A 176 2.65 5.77 -2.54
N LEU A 177 1.96 6.90 -2.73
CA LEU A 177 0.61 6.91 -3.34
C LEU A 177 0.63 6.27 -4.73
N SER A 178 1.48 6.79 -5.63
CA SER A 178 1.56 6.30 -7.00
C SER A 178 2.05 4.85 -7.07
N TYR A 179 3.06 4.52 -6.26
CA TYR A 179 3.68 3.19 -6.24
C TYR A 179 2.71 2.11 -5.82
N LEU A 180 2.03 2.30 -4.68
CA LEU A 180 1.16 1.29 -4.10
C LEU A 180 -0.11 1.07 -4.94
N HIS A 181 -0.71 2.13 -5.48
CA HIS A 181 -1.85 1.98 -6.41
C HIS A 181 -1.46 1.26 -7.69
N ARG A 182 -0.29 1.58 -8.26
CA ARG A 182 0.23 0.86 -9.43
C ARG A 182 0.55 -0.60 -9.10
N LYS A 183 1.09 -0.86 -7.91
CA LYS A 183 1.36 -2.22 -7.42
C LYS A 183 0.07 -3.03 -7.34
N GLU A 184 -0.98 -2.48 -6.71
CA GLU A 184 -2.31 -3.13 -6.62
C GLU A 184 -2.88 -3.40 -8.02
N GLN A 185 -2.83 -2.41 -8.92
CA GLN A 185 -3.31 -2.57 -10.30
C GLN A 185 -2.57 -3.69 -11.04
N ASN A 186 -1.24 -3.75 -10.91
CA ASN A 186 -0.44 -4.80 -11.54
C ASN A 186 -0.74 -6.18 -10.95
N GLN A 187 -0.95 -6.26 -9.63
CA GLN A 187 -1.35 -7.48 -8.94
C GLN A 187 -2.73 -7.96 -9.41
N TYR A 188 -3.69 -7.03 -9.57
CA TYR A 188 -5.01 -7.34 -10.10
C TYR A 188 -4.94 -7.90 -11.53
N VAL A 189 -4.20 -7.26 -12.43
CA VAL A 189 -4.03 -7.75 -13.80
C VAL A 189 -3.33 -9.11 -13.81
N SER A 190 -2.29 -9.30 -12.99
CA SER A 190 -1.61 -10.60 -12.86
C SER A 190 -2.56 -11.68 -12.33
N TRP A 191 -3.43 -11.33 -11.38
CA TRP A 191 -4.44 -12.23 -10.85
C TRP A 191 -5.46 -12.64 -11.93
N LEU A 192 -5.96 -11.69 -12.72
CA LEU A 192 -6.86 -11.98 -13.84
C LEU A 192 -6.20 -12.89 -14.89
N GLN A 193 -4.94 -12.64 -15.24
CA GLN A 193 -4.19 -13.48 -16.18
C GLN A 193 -3.99 -14.90 -15.65
N LYS A 194 -3.66 -15.05 -14.36
CA LYS A 194 -3.57 -16.36 -13.71
C LYS A 194 -4.91 -17.07 -13.76
N LEU A 195 -6.02 -16.39 -13.47
CA LEU A 195 -7.36 -16.95 -13.52
C LEU A 195 -7.73 -17.41 -14.94
N GLU A 196 -7.45 -16.60 -15.96
CA GLU A 196 -7.65 -16.95 -17.37
C GLU A 196 -6.85 -18.20 -17.74
N SER A 197 -5.57 -18.27 -17.37
CA SER A 197 -4.71 -19.42 -17.65
C SER A 197 -5.20 -20.71 -16.99
N MET A 198 -5.69 -20.63 -15.74
CA MET A 198 -6.25 -21.78 -15.04
C MET A 198 -7.52 -22.30 -15.70
N LEU A 199 -8.40 -21.40 -16.17
CA LEU A 199 -9.63 -21.79 -16.84
C LEU A 199 -9.37 -22.32 -18.25
N ALA A 200 -8.46 -21.71 -19.00
CA ALA A 200 -8.06 -22.17 -20.33
C ALA A 200 -7.40 -23.56 -20.30
N THR A 201 -6.72 -23.93 -19.20
CA THR A 201 -6.11 -25.25 -19.03
C THR A 201 -7.13 -26.33 -18.63
N ASN A 202 -8.30 -25.94 -18.11
CA ASN A 202 -9.37 -26.85 -17.68
C ASN A 202 -10.46 -27.09 -18.76
N VAL A 203 -10.32 -26.47 -19.94
CA VAL A 203 -11.14 -26.67 -21.14
C VAL A 203 -10.43 -27.63 -22.09
#